data_AF-A0A1J8PS32-F1
#
_entry.id   AF-A0A1J8PS32-F1
#
_cell.length_a   1.000
_cell.length_b   1.000
_cell.length_c   1.000
_cell.angle_alpha   90.00
_cell.angle_beta   90.00
_cell.angle_gamma   90.00
#
_symmetry.space_group_name_H-M   'P 1'
#
loop_
_entity.id
_entity.type
_entity.pdbx_description
1 polymer ?
#
loop_
_entity_poly.entity_id
_entity_poly.type
_entity_poly.pdbx_seq_one_letter_code
_entity_poly.pdbx_strand_id
1 'polypeptide(L)' 'FNGATSLGTVTADNSGNFSKDVDLSANTTHNITAKATDTAGNTSDASAVLAITVDTVAPTMTTNTTGQIASSSDLVA' A
#
# COMPACT_ATOMS: atom_id res chain seq x y z
N PHE A 1 -1.92 -3.19 14.85
CA PHE A 1 -1.40 -4.53 14.49
C PHE A 1 -1.53 -4.71 12.98
N ASN A 2 -0.63 -5.48 12.36
CA ASN A 2 -0.84 -6.04 11.03
C ASN A 2 -1.10 -7.55 11.22
N GLY A 3 -2.37 -7.96 11.16
CA GLY A 3 -2.77 -9.28 11.65
C GLY A 3 -2.44 -9.45 13.15
N ALA A 4 -1.63 -10.46 13.48
CA ALA A 4 -1.17 -10.70 14.86
C ALA A 4 0.09 -9.90 15.25
N THR A 5 0.78 -9.31 14.28
CA THR A 5 2.04 -8.60 14.52
C THR A 5 1.77 -7.22 15.11
N SER A 6 2.34 -6.93 16.28
CA SER A 6 2.29 -5.58 16.85
C SER A 6 3.08 -4.62 15.99
N LEU A 7 2.49 -3.48 15.68
CA LEU A 7 3.19 -2.38 15.04
C LEU A 7 3.70 -1.38 16.08
N GLY A 8 3.41 -1.59 17.37
CA GLY A 8 3.69 -0.74 18.54
C GLY A 8 2.47 0.05 19.05
N THR A 9 2.68 0.94 20.02
CA THR A 9 1.61 1.72 20.69
C THR A 9 1.78 3.23 20.48
N VAL A 10 0.70 3.99 20.69
CA VAL A 10 0.69 5.47 20.74
C VAL A 10 -0.39 5.92 21.73
N THR A 11 -0.17 7.04 22.40
CA THR A 11 -1.17 7.66 23.28
C THR A 11 -2.09 8.55 22.45
N ALA A 12 -3.40 8.35 22.58
CA ALA A 12 -4.39 9.24 21.98
C ALA A 12 -4.42 10.59 22.72
N ASP A 13 -4.80 11.65 22.01
CA ASP A 13 -5.05 12.97 22.62
C ASP A 13 -6.36 12.98 23.44
N ASN A 14 -6.66 14.11 24.07
CA ASN A 14 -7.86 14.27 24.90
C ASN A 14 -9.19 14.13 24.13
N SER A 15 -9.16 14.16 22.80
CA SER A 15 -10.32 13.93 21.94
C SER A 15 -10.39 12.50 21.41
N GLY A 16 -9.41 11.64 21.76
CA GLY A 16 -9.30 10.27 21.28
C GLY A 16 -8.60 10.15 19.93
N ASN A 17 -8.02 11.23 19.39
CA ASN A 17 -7.29 11.17 18.13
C ASN A 17 -5.88 10.62 18.38
N PHE A 18 -5.36 9.84 17.43
CA PHE A 18 -4.00 9.36 17.48
C PHE A 18 -3.41 9.35 16.07
N SER A 19 -2.09 9.50 15.98
CA SER A 19 -1.35 9.36 14.73
C SER A 19 -0.12 8.54 14.99
N LYS A 20 0.23 7.67 14.04
CA LYS A 20 1.42 6.83 14.16
C LYS A 20 1.92 6.40 12.80
N ASP A 21 3.21 6.65 12.58
CA ASP A 21 3.91 6.16 11.40
C ASP A 21 4.21 4.66 11.54
N VAL A 22 4.01 3.94 10.45
CA VAL A 22 4.29 2.50 10.35
C VAL A 22 4.96 2.21 9.03
N ASP A 23 6.06 1.45 9.08
CA ASP A 23 6.74 0.99 7.88
C ASP A 23 5.99 -0.22 7.29
N LEU A 24 5.57 -0.09 6.04
CA LEU A 24 4.86 -1.13 5.30
C LEU A 24 5.72 -1.60 4.13
N SER A 25 5.72 -2.92 3.89
CA SER A 25 6.48 -3.53 2.80
C SER A 25 5.80 -3.25 1.46
N ALA A 26 6.61 -2.93 0.45
CA ALA A 26 6.13 -2.70 -0.91
C ALA A 26 5.45 -3.95 -1.51
N ASN A 27 4.55 -3.70 -2.46
CA ASN A 27 3.85 -4.70 -3.28
C ASN A 27 3.09 -5.73 -2.44
N THR A 28 2.55 -5.28 -1.30
CA THR A 28 1.92 -6.13 -0.29
C THR A 28 0.64 -5.47 0.22
N THR A 29 -0.38 -6.29 0.49
CA THR A 29 -1.57 -5.85 1.21
C THR A 29 -1.41 -6.08 2.71
N HIS A 30 -1.61 -5.02 3.49
CA HIS A 30 -1.57 -5.00 4.95
C HIS A 30 -2.99 -4.85 5.51
N ASN A 31 -3.28 -5.58 6.58
CA ASN A 31 -4.57 -5.53 7.27
C ASN A 31 -4.37 -4.95 8.67
N ILE A 32 -4.64 -3.67 8.81
CA ILE A 32 -4.33 -2.90 10.02
C ILE A 32 -5.53 -2.85 10.95
N THR A 33 -5.29 -3.15 12.23
CA THR A 33 -6.27 -3.00 13.31
C THR A 33 -5.68 -2.24 14.50
N ALA A 34 -6.53 -1.61 15.29
CA ALA A 34 -6.17 -0.96 16.54
C ALA A 34 -7.02 -1.48 17.71
N LYS A 35 -6.47 -1.36 18.91
CA LYS A 35 -7.17 -1.57 20.18
C LYS A 35 -6.86 -0.37 21.08
N ALA A 36 -7.83 0.04 21.90
CA ALA A 36 -7.64 1.09 22.89
C ALA A 36 -7.64 0.47 24.29
N THR A 37 -6.82 1.02 25.18
CA THR A 37 -6.78 0.66 26.60
C THR A 37 -6.96 1.92 27.43
N ASP A 38 -7.88 1.90 28.40
CA ASP A 38 -8.09 3.02 29.31
C ASP A 38 -7.12 3.03 30.50
N THR A 39 -7.15 4.07 31.33
CA THR A 39 -6.26 4.20 32.51
C THR A 39 -6.53 3.14 33.58
N ALA A 40 -7.73 2.56 33.62
CA ALA A 40 -8.07 1.48 34.54
C ALA A 40 -7.58 0.10 34.03
N GLY A 41 -7.07 0.03 32.79
CA GLY A 41 -6.54 -1.18 32.17
C GLY A 41 -7.55 -1.94 31.32
N ASN A 42 -8.75 -1.42 31.09
CA ASN A 42 -9.73 -2.08 30.23
C ASN A 42 -9.34 -1.92 28.76
N THR A 43 -9.30 -3.02 28.01
CA THR A 43 -8.93 -3.04 26.59
C THR A 43 -10.13 -3.37 25.70
N SER A 44 -10.30 -2.64 24.60
CA SER A 44 -11.38 -2.86 23.64
C SER A 44 -11.18 -4.11 22.75
N ASP A 45 -12.24 -4.48 22.04
CA ASP A 45 -12.11 -5.30 20.83
C ASP A 45 -11.28 -4.58 19.77
N ALA A 46 -10.78 -5.36 18.79
CA ALA A 46 -10.09 -4.79 17.65
C ALA A 46 -11.05 -3.96 16.79
N SER A 47 -10.55 -2.87 16.22
CA SER A 47 -11.27 -2.09 15.21
C SER A 47 -11.62 -2.95 13.99
N ALA A 48 -12.51 -2.42 13.14
CA ALA A 48 -12.63 -2.90 11.77
C ALA A 48 -11.25 -2.86 11.07
N VAL A 49 -11.04 -3.79 10.14
CA VAL A 49 -9.79 -3.89 9.38
C VAL A 49 -9.69 -2.71 8.41
N LEU A 50 -8.57 -1.99 8.49
CA LEU A 50 -8.14 -1.06 7.46
C LEU A 50 -7.18 -1.80 6.51
N ALA A 51 -7.64 -2.08 5.29
CA ALA A 51 -6.83 -2.71 4.26
C ALA A 51 -6.02 -1.65 3.50
N ILE A 52 -4.70 -1.81 3.46
CA ILE A 52 -3.76 -0.91 2.78
C ILE A 52 -2.94 -1.75 1.80
N THR A 53 -2.97 -1.41 0.52
CA THR A 53 -2.07 -2.01 -0.48
C THR A 53 -0.99 -1.01 -0.83
N VAL A 54 0.26 -1.39 -0.63
CA VAL A 54 1.41 -0.62 -1.08
C VAL A 54 1.81 -1.19 -2.45
N ASP A 55 1.78 -0.38 -3.50
CA ASP A 55 2.23 -0.76 -4.84
C ASP A 55 3.31 0.22 -5.32
N THR A 56 4.50 -0.30 -5.56
CA THR A 56 5.65 0.45 -6.06
C THR A 56 6.13 -0.10 -7.41
N VAL A 57 5.38 -1.01 -8.05
CA VAL A 57 5.75 -1.56 -9.35
C VAL A 57 5.42 -0.53 -10.43
N ALA A 58 6.46 -0.03 -11.09
CA ALA A 58 6.26 0.83 -12.24
C ALA A 58 5.59 0.04 -13.38
N PRO A 59 4.67 0.66 -14.14
CA PRO A 59 4.07 0.00 -15.30
C PRO A 59 5.13 -0.29 -16.36
N THR A 60 5.01 -1.43 -17.03
CA THR A 60 5.85 -1.76 -18.19
C THR A 60 5.22 -1.21 -19.47
N MET A 61 6.03 -0.57 -20.31
CA MET A 61 5.63 -0.14 -21.66
C MET A 61 6.25 -1.07 -22.69
N THR A 62 5.45 -1.54 -23.64
CA THR A 62 5.92 -2.32 -24.80
C THR A 62 5.58 -1.58 -26.07
N THR A 63 6.58 -1.31 -26.91
CA THR A 63 6.40 -0.70 -28.24
C THR A 63 6.41 -1.80 -29.31
N ASN A 64 5.29 -1.97 -30.03
CA ASN A 64 5.23 -2.87 -31.17
C ASN A 64 5.80 -2.16 -32.41
N THR A 65 7.09 -2.34 -32.70
CA THR A 65 7.70 -1.83 -33.94
C THR A 65 7.45 -2.80 -35.09
N THR A 66 6.19 -2.90 -35.55
CA THR A 66 5.88 -3.49 -36.87
C THR A 66 5.78 -2.36 -37.89
N GLY A 67 6.95 -1.88 -38.28
CA GLY A 67 7.12 -0.82 -39.26
C GLY A 67 8.50 -0.89 -39.90
N GLN A 68 8.94 -2.09 -40.29
CA GLN A 68 9.96 -2.19 -41.33
C GLN A 68 9.30 -1.60 -42.58
N ILE A 69 9.66 -0.36 -42.87
CA ILE A 69 9.35 0.31 -44.11
C ILE A 69 9.86 -0.62 -45.19
N ALA A 70 8.96 -1.18 -45.99
CA ALA A 70 9.36 -1.94 -47.18
C ALA A 70 10.38 -1.06 -47.91
N SER A 71 11.58 -1.61 -48.14
CA SER A 71 12.65 -0.93 -48.87
C SER A 71 12.03 -0.29 -50.09
N SER A 72 12.11 1.04 -50.17
CA SER A 72 11.57 1.83 -51.27
C SER A 72 12.28 1.40 -52.55
N SER A 73 11.71 0.42 -53.26
CA SER A 73 11.95 0.20 -54.68
C SER A 73 10.88 0.94 -55.48
N ASP A 74 10.49 2.14 -55.02
CA ASP A 74 9.71 3.07 -55.82
C ASP A 74 10.54 3.40 -57.07
N LEU A 75 9.95 3.05 -58.22
CA LEU A 75 10.31 3.46 -59.58
C LEU A 75 11.77 3.31 -60.02
N VAL A 76 12.07 2.21 -60.71
CA VAL A 76 13.15 2.21 -61.71
C VAL A 76 12.57 1.85 -63.09
N ALA A 77 12.59 2.86 -63.96
CA ALA A 77 12.45 2.90 -65.42
C ALA A 77 11.13 2.44 -66.06
#